data_AF-A0A6I0EDK9-F1
#
_entry.id   AF-A0A6I0EDK9-F1
#
_cell.length_a   1.000
_cell.length_b   1.000
_cell.length_c   1.000
_cell.angle_alpha   90.00
_cell.angle_beta   90.00
_cell.angle_gamma   90.00
#
_symmetry.space_group_name_H-M   'P 1'
#
loop_
_entity.id
_entity.type
_entity.pdbx_description
1 polymer ?
#
loop_
_entity_poly.entity_id
_entity_poly.type
_entity_poly.pdbx_seq_one_letter_code
_entity_poly.pdbx_strand_id
1 'polypeptide(L)'
;MKFEDNETRYEFRQFDQDLSKVRDTFASLGSGKSLPVSRETYIVTRLNIESNVKIRGGRLQVKTLRGRQGMLEQWARPLNAEFPVSVEDVEGIVLPALGLDLEIGRGGALSESALTALVSGQHSLATVKVDKQRTLYDLGNCVAEFCELQIGDDKLQTVALESLDAEAALSVLNKVGLGEAQNESYAEFLQRRLF
;
A
#
# COMPACT_ATOMS: atom_id res chain seq x y z
N MET A 1 -5.08 -3.84 -16.40
CA MET A 1 -5.42 -3.59 -14.97
C MET A 1 -6.80 -2.95 -14.97
N LYS A 2 -7.62 -3.12 -13.93
CA LYS A 2 -8.99 -2.56 -13.92
C LYS A 2 -9.03 -1.04 -13.73
N PHE A 3 -7.96 -0.50 -13.16
CA PHE A 3 -7.88 0.89 -12.75
C PHE A 3 -6.62 1.52 -13.36
N GLU A 4 -6.71 2.80 -13.67
CA GLU A 4 -5.59 3.61 -14.14
C GLU A 4 -4.64 3.97 -12.98
N ASP A 5 -3.40 4.33 -13.32
CA ASP A 5 -2.35 4.55 -12.32
C ASP A 5 -2.61 5.76 -11.41
N ASN A 6 -3.30 6.79 -11.89
CA ASN A 6 -3.55 8.03 -11.13
C ASN A 6 -4.92 8.06 -10.40
N GLU A 7 -5.77 7.06 -10.58
CA GLU A 7 -7.12 7.07 -9.99
C GLU A 7 -7.10 7.02 -8.46
N THR A 8 -7.91 7.87 -7.82
CA THR A 8 -8.13 7.79 -6.38
C THR A 8 -9.14 6.69 -6.08
N ARG A 9 -8.80 5.76 -5.19
CA ARG A 9 -9.60 4.54 -4.93
C ARG A 9 -9.94 4.41 -3.45
N TYR A 10 -11.14 3.94 -3.17
CA TYR A 10 -11.46 3.41 -1.85
C TYR A 10 -10.76 2.06 -1.66
N GLU A 11 -10.16 1.87 -0.49
CA GLU A 11 -9.49 0.63 -0.06
C GLU A 11 -10.02 0.25 1.33
N PHE A 12 -10.40 -1.02 1.47
CA PHE A 12 -10.43 -1.72 2.75
C PHE A 12 -9.32 -2.74 2.76
N ARG A 13 -8.68 -2.94 3.92
CA ARG A 13 -7.68 -3.97 4.13
C ARG A 13 -7.74 -4.52 5.55
N GLN A 14 -7.49 -5.83 5.64
CA GLN A 14 -7.35 -6.54 6.91
C GLN A 14 -6.11 -7.43 6.87
N PHE A 15 -5.45 -7.56 8.01
CA PHE A 15 -4.31 -8.44 8.25
C PHE A 15 -4.72 -9.51 9.28
N ASP A 16 -4.37 -10.78 9.04
CA ASP A 16 -4.58 -11.88 10.00
C ASP A 16 -3.62 -13.04 9.70
N GLN A 17 -3.51 -14.01 10.61
CA GLN A 17 -2.77 -15.25 10.41
C GLN A 17 -3.46 -16.17 9.38
N ASP A 18 -4.79 -16.17 9.36
CA ASP A 18 -5.57 -16.98 8.42
C ASP A 18 -6.82 -16.24 7.91
N LEU A 19 -6.79 -15.91 6.62
CA LEU A 19 -7.86 -15.30 5.84
C LEU A 19 -8.33 -16.24 4.71
N SER A 20 -8.05 -17.54 4.80
CA SER A 20 -8.38 -18.53 3.77
C SER A 20 -9.88 -18.57 3.47
N LYS A 21 -10.74 -18.41 4.49
CA LYS A 21 -12.20 -18.36 4.29
C LYS A 21 -12.64 -17.16 3.45
N VAL A 22 -12.03 -16.00 3.66
CA VAL A 22 -12.32 -14.78 2.86
C VAL A 22 -11.81 -14.97 1.43
N ARG A 23 -10.59 -15.51 1.27
CA ARG A 23 -10.03 -15.87 -0.05
C ARG A 23 -10.95 -16.82 -0.82
N ASP A 24 -11.46 -17.87 -0.18
CA ASP A 24 -12.33 -18.85 -0.82
C ASP A 24 -13.66 -18.20 -1.24
N THR A 25 -14.16 -17.26 -0.44
CA THR A 25 -15.33 -16.45 -0.82
C THR A 25 -15.02 -15.58 -2.04
N PHE A 26 -13.87 -14.88 -2.09
CA PHE A 26 -13.46 -14.14 -3.30
C PHE A 26 -13.40 -15.02 -4.54
N ALA A 27 -12.81 -16.22 -4.42
CA ALA A 27 -12.71 -17.18 -5.52
C ALA A 27 -14.08 -17.70 -6.01
N SER A 28 -15.09 -17.74 -5.14
CA SER A 28 -16.46 -18.09 -5.52
C SER A 28 -17.20 -16.96 -6.25
N LEU A 29 -16.78 -15.70 -6.04
CA LEU A 29 -17.43 -14.51 -6.57
C LEU A 29 -16.84 -14.02 -7.90
N GLY A 30 -15.59 -14.39 -8.23
CA GLY A 30 -14.93 -13.95 -9.44
C GLY A 30 -13.65 -14.72 -9.77
N SER A 31 -13.14 -14.51 -10.98
CA SER A 31 -11.93 -15.18 -11.44
C SER A 31 -10.68 -14.62 -10.76
N GLY A 32 -9.86 -15.53 -10.22
CA GLY A 32 -8.59 -15.19 -9.59
C GLY A 32 -7.43 -15.17 -10.60
N LYS A 33 -6.58 -14.16 -10.52
CA LYS A 33 -5.32 -14.06 -11.24
C LYS A 33 -4.16 -13.94 -10.27
N SER A 34 -3.31 -14.97 -10.21
CA SER A 34 -2.06 -14.92 -9.46
C SER A 34 -1.08 -13.96 -10.13
N LEU A 35 -0.40 -13.15 -9.31
CA LEU A 35 0.66 -12.26 -9.74
C LEU A 35 2.04 -12.87 -9.43
N PRO A 36 3.10 -12.47 -10.16
CA PRO A 36 4.46 -12.82 -9.78
C PRO A 36 4.77 -12.41 -8.34
N VAL A 37 5.57 -13.24 -7.67
CA VAL A 37 6.11 -12.90 -6.35
C VAL A 37 6.88 -11.60 -6.45
N SER A 38 6.67 -10.70 -5.49
CA SER A 38 7.38 -9.43 -5.43
C SER A 38 7.96 -9.19 -4.05
N ARG A 39 9.17 -8.62 -4.02
CA ARG A 39 9.76 -8.03 -2.83
C ARG A 39 9.54 -6.52 -2.87
N GLU A 40 8.94 -5.98 -1.83
CA GLU A 40 8.68 -4.54 -1.67
C GLU A 40 9.48 -4.03 -0.46
N THR A 41 10.13 -2.87 -0.58
CA THR A 41 10.76 -2.18 0.56
C THR A 41 9.86 -1.02 0.96
N TYR A 42 9.25 -1.09 2.13
CA TYR A 42 8.46 0.01 2.67
C TYR A 42 9.36 0.97 3.45
N ILE A 43 9.15 2.26 3.25
CA ILE A 43 9.75 3.33 4.06
C ILE A 43 8.66 3.80 5.02
N VAL A 44 8.83 3.47 6.30
CA VAL A 44 7.83 3.66 7.35
C VAL A 44 8.27 4.83 8.21
N THR A 45 7.35 5.74 8.49
CA THR A 45 7.61 6.94 9.30
C THR A 45 6.76 6.92 10.58
N ARG A 46 7.28 7.49 11.68
CA ARG A 46 6.46 7.84 12.87
C ARG A 46 5.75 9.19 12.74
N LEU A 47 6.06 9.98 11.72
CA LEU A 47 5.66 11.38 11.63
C LEU A 47 4.38 11.61 10.83
N ASN A 48 4.05 10.69 9.90
CA ASN A 48 2.87 10.81 9.05
C ASN A 48 2.26 9.43 8.75
N ILE A 49 1.11 9.15 9.36
CA ILE A 49 0.40 7.87 9.17
C ILE A 49 -0.54 7.88 7.95
N GLU A 50 -0.82 9.06 7.39
CA GLU A 50 -1.75 9.24 6.26
C GLU A 50 -1.07 9.05 4.91
N SER A 51 0.10 8.42 4.87
CA SER A 51 0.88 8.16 3.68
C SER A 51 1.56 6.81 3.72
N ASN A 52 1.71 6.18 2.56
CA ASN A 52 2.44 4.94 2.39
C ASN A 52 3.48 5.10 1.29
N VAL A 53 4.75 4.97 1.66
CA VAL A 53 5.89 5.10 0.74
C VAL A 53 6.57 3.75 0.58
N LYS A 54 6.79 3.31 -0.65
CA LYS A 54 7.45 2.04 -0.92
C LYS A 54 8.22 2.02 -2.22
N ILE A 55 9.19 1.13 -2.27
CA ILE A 55 10.00 0.80 -3.44
C ILE A 55 9.63 -0.60 -3.91
N ARG A 56 9.35 -0.74 -5.21
CA ARG A 56 9.01 -2.02 -5.83
C ARG A 56 9.42 -2.05 -7.30
N GLY A 57 10.21 -3.05 -7.68
CA GLY A 57 10.56 -3.28 -9.08
C GLY A 57 11.24 -2.08 -9.73
N GLY A 58 12.16 -1.41 -9.03
CA GLY A 58 12.85 -0.21 -9.52
C GLY A 58 11.99 1.05 -9.56
N ARG A 59 10.83 1.04 -8.89
CA ARG A 59 9.92 2.19 -8.83
C ARG A 59 9.69 2.66 -7.40
N LEU A 60 9.61 3.97 -7.21
CA LEU A 60 9.15 4.62 -6.00
C LEU A 60 7.66 4.93 -6.10
N GLN A 61 6.90 4.54 -5.09
CA GLN A 61 5.46 4.69 -5.05
C GLN A 61 5.05 5.39 -3.76
N VAL A 62 4.18 6.39 -3.90
CA VAL A 62 3.56 7.10 -2.77
C VAL A 62 2.05 6.99 -2.90
N LYS A 63 1.40 6.53 -1.83
CA LYS A 63 -0.05 6.68 -1.63
C LYS A 63 -0.29 7.70 -0.51
N THR A 64 -1.28 8.57 -0.69
CA THR A 64 -1.70 9.54 0.34
C THR A 64 -3.18 9.42 0.58
N LEU A 65 -3.59 9.39 1.85
CA LEU A 65 -4.99 9.36 2.22
C LEU A 65 -5.65 10.70 1.86
N ARG A 66 -6.83 10.64 1.26
CA ARG A 66 -7.64 11.81 0.87
C ARG A 66 -8.89 11.98 1.70
N GLY A 67 -9.40 10.88 2.26
CA GLY A 67 -10.60 10.90 3.07
C GLY A 67 -11.00 9.51 3.48
N ARG A 68 -12.10 9.44 4.23
CA ARG A 68 -12.70 8.20 4.70
C ARG A 68 -14.19 8.23 4.44
N GLN A 69 -14.77 7.08 4.08
CA GLN A 69 -16.21 6.91 3.95
C GLN A 69 -16.62 5.61 4.66
N GLY A 70 -17.22 5.75 5.84
CA GLY A 70 -17.43 4.62 6.74
C GLY A 70 -16.08 3.99 7.12
N MET A 71 -15.94 2.69 6.91
CA MET A 71 -14.68 1.96 7.14
C MET A 71 -13.68 2.06 5.98
N LEU A 72 -14.08 2.62 4.83
CA LEU A 72 -13.20 2.70 3.66
C LEU A 72 -12.27 3.90 3.75
N GLU A 73 -11.03 3.70 3.36
CA GLU A 73 -10.05 4.76 3.20
C GLU A 73 -9.87 5.08 1.73
N GLN A 74 -9.85 6.36 1.37
CA GLN A 74 -9.71 6.79 -0.02
C GLN A 74 -8.27 7.24 -0.30
N TRP A 75 -7.56 6.50 -1.15
CA TRP A 75 -6.14 6.68 -1.40
C TRP A 75 -5.86 7.24 -2.78
N ALA A 76 -5.19 8.40 -2.83
CA ALA A 76 -4.58 8.92 -4.05
C ALA A 76 -3.18 8.34 -4.25
N ARG A 77 -2.70 8.33 -5.50
CA ARG A 77 -1.36 7.86 -5.88
C ARG A 77 -0.56 9.00 -6.54
N PRO A 78 -0.10 10.00 -5.76
CA PRO A 78 0.60 11.16 -6.31
C PRO A 78 1.93 10.81 -7.00
N LEU A 79 2.54 9.66 -6.68
CA LEU A 79 3.80 9.26 -7.30
C LEU A 79 3.82 7.76 -7.60
N ASN A 80 4.20 7.44 -8.83
CA ASN A 80 4.64 6.12 -9.28
C ASN A 80 5.75 6.34 -10.31
N ALA A 81 6.99 6.52 -9.87
CA ALA A 81 8.12 6.91 -10.73
C ALA A 81 9.19 5.80 -10.78
N GLU A 82 9.83 5.62 -11.94
CA GLU A 82 11.02 4.76 -12.04
C GLU A 82 12.22 5.51 -11.47
N PHE A 83 13.17 4.76 -10.90
CA PHE A 83 14.46 5.34 -10.56
C PHE A 83 15.31 5.62 -11.83
N PRO A 84 16.10 6.70 -11.84
CA PRO A 84 16.24 7.69 -10.76
C PRO A 84 15.04 8.65 -10.71
N VAL A 85 14.63 9.04 -9.49
CA VAL A 85 13.47 9.93 -9.25
C VAL A 85 13.95 11.36 -9.10
N SER A 86 13.26 12.33 -9.70
CA SER A 86 13.65 13.74 -9.67
C SER A 86 13.77 14.26 -8.23
N VAL A 87 14.70 15.18 -7.97
CA VAL A 87 14.81 15.84 -6.66
C VAL A 87 13.51 16.55 -6.32
N GLU A 88 12.87 17.16 -7.32
CA GLU A 88 11.62 17.88 -7.20
C GLU A 88 10.47 16.98 -6.71
N ASP A 89 10.34 15.75 -7.22
CA ASP A 89 9.35 14.79 -6.74
C ASP A 89 9.69 14.27 -5.33
N VAL A 90 10.98 14.09 -5.02
CA VAL A 90 11.40 13.67 -3.69
C VAL A 90 11.07 14.75 -2.65
N GLU A 91 11.43 16.00 -2.90
CA GLU A 91 11.15 17.13 -2.02
C GLU A 91 9.66 17.47 -1.96
N GLY A 92 8.97 17.49 -3.11
CA GLY A 92 7.58 17.92 -3.19
C GLY A 92 6.55 16.86 -2.80
N ILE A 93 6.90 15.57 -2.86
CA ILE A 93 5.95 14.47 -2.64
C ILE A 93 6.46 13.48 -1.58
N VAL A 94 7.69 12.97 -1.73
CA VAL A 94 8.17 11.85 -0.90
C VAL A 94 8.49 12.30 0.52
N LEU A 95 9.25 13.38 0.70
CA LEU A 95 9.61 13.89 2.03
C LEU A 95 8.37 14.34 2.82
N PRO A 96 7.41 15.10 2.26
CA PRO A 96 6.14 15.41 2.92
C PRO A 96 5.33 14.16 3.27
N ALA A 97 5.28 13.15 2.39
CA ALA A 97 4.62 11.88 2.68
C ALA A 97 5.29 11.13 3.85
N LEU A 98 6.58 11.34 4.08
CA LEU A 98 7.32 10.82 5.23
C LEU A 98 7.23 11.71 6.47
N GLY A 99 6.55 12.87 6.38
CA GLY A 99 6.47 13.87 7.45
C GLY A 99 7.79 14.60 7.70
N LEU A 100 8.67 14.64 6.70
CA LEU A 100 9.95 15.33 6.75
C LEU A 100 9.88 16.65 5.99
N ASP A 101 10.61 17.63 6.51
CA ASP A 101 10.85 18.93 5.88
C ASP A 101 12.37 19.08 5.74
N LEU A 102 12.90 18.62 4.60
CA LEU A 102 14.33 18.62 4.29
C LEU A 102 14.53 19.14 2.87
N GLU A 103 15.54 19.99 2.70
CA GLU A 103 16.02 20.39 1.38
C GLU A 103 17.22 19.51 0.99
N ILE A 104 17.11 18.80 -0.12
CA ILE A 104 18.19 18.04 -0.75
C ILE A 104 19.07 18.99 -1.56
N GLY A 105 18.49 20.03 -2.17
CA GLY A 105 19.22 21.08 -2.87
C GLY A 105 19.21 20.92 -4.39
N ARG A 106 20.28 21.39 -5.07
CA ARG A 106 20.22 21.76 -6.50
C ARG A 106 20.05 20.57 -7.46
N GLY A 107 18.81 20.27 -7.82
CA GLY A 107 18.35 19.64 -9.07
C GLY A 107 18.91 18.24 -9.38
N GLY A 108 18.33 17.60 -10.39
CA GLY A 108 18.76 16.26 -10.84
C GLY A 108 17.83 15.16 -10.32
N ALA A 109 18.38 13.97 -10.09
CA ALA A 109 17.58 12.82 -9.70
C ALA A 109 18.33 11.91 -8.72
N LEU A 110 17.61 11.33 -7.77
CA LEU A 110 18.12 10.38 -6.80
C LEU A 110 17.99 8.96 -7.35
N SER A 111 19.09 8.21 -7.28
CA SER A 111 19.04 6.76 -7.40
C SER A 111 18.32 6.13 -6.20
N GLU A 112 17.89 4.87 -6.34
CA GLU A 112 17.35 4.10 -5.23
C GLU A 112 18.32 4.03 -4.03
N SER A 113 19.62 3.88 -4.32
CA SER A 113 20.66 3.85 -3.28
C SER A 113 20.84 5.19 -2.57
N ALA A 114 20.75 6.31 -3.30
CA ALA A 114 20.85 7.65 -2.72
C ALA A 114 19.64 7.94 -1.81
N LEU A 115 18.43 7.60 -2.26
CA LEU A 115 17.22 7.73 -1.44
C LEU A 115 17.29 6.84 -0.18
N THR A 116 17.75 5.59 -0.33
CA THR A 116 17.89 4.68 0.81
C THR A 116 18.91 5.18 1.83
N ALA A 117 20.01 5.79 1.38
CA ALA A 117 21.00 6.41 2.27
C ALA A 117 20.41 7.62 3.02
N LEU A 118 19.64 8.47 2.32
CA LEU A 118 18.94 9.60 2.93
C LEU A 118 17.98 9.13 4.04
N VAL A 119 17.17 8.11 3.75
CA VAL A 119 16.21 7.51 4.69
C VAL A 119 16.91 6.92 5.91
N SER A 120 18.03 6.21 5.71
CA SER A 120 18.76 5.52 6.79
C SER A 120 19.37 6.49 7.82
N GLY A 121 19.56 7.76 7.46
CA GLY A 121 20.03 8.80 8.37
C GLY A 121 18.95 9.37 9.29
N GLN A 122 17.67 9.01 9.11
CA GLN A 122 16.56 9.62 9.82
C GLN A 122 16.03 8.71 10.94
N HIS A 123 16.18 9.12 12.20
CA HIS A 123 15.74 8.34 13.36
C HIS A 123 14.22 8.11 13.44
N SER A 124 13.43 8.95 12.77
CA SER A 124 11.97 8.83 12.68
C SER A 124 11.50 7.84 11.61
N LEU A 125 12.42 7.33 10.79
CA LEU A 125 12.13 6.41 9.69
C LEU A 125 12.70 5.02 9.96
N ALA A 126 12.02 4.03 9.41
CA ALA A 126 12.47 2.65 9.35
C ALA A 126 12.22 2.09 7.95
N THR A 127 13.01 1.10 7.55
CA THR A 127 12.75 0.35 6.31
C THR A 127 12.46 -1.10 6.63
N VAL A 128 11.52 -1.69 5.89
CA VAL A 128 11.16 -3.10 6.05
C VAL A 128 10.92 -3.74 4.69
N LYS A 129 11.46 -4.93 4.51
CA LYS A 129 11.23 -5.75 3.31
C LYS A 129 10.02 -6.64 3.54
N VAL A 130 9.13 -6.67 2.57
CA VAL A 130 7.91 -7.49 2.57
C VAL A 130 7.88 -8.29 1.28
N ASP A 131 8.00 -9.61 1.38
CA ASP A 131 7.79 -10.52 0.26
C ASP A 131 6.29 -10.82 0.14
N LYS A 132 5.77 -10.76 -1.08
CA LYS A 132 4.32 -10.81 -1.36
C LYS A 132 4.01 -11.79 -2.47
N GLN A 133 3.07 -12.69 -2.20
CA GLN A 133 2.42 -13.54 -3.19
C GLN A 133 0.94 -13.20 -3.24
N ARG A 134 0.45 -12.73 -4.39
CA ARG A 134 -0.88 -12.13 -4.53
C ARG A 134 -1.74 -12.86 -5.53
N THR A 135 -3.03 -12.92 -5.23
CA THR A 135 -4.09 -13.25 -6.18
C THR A 135 -5.08 -12.09 -6.20
N LEU A 136 -5.34 -11.56 -7.40
CA LEU A 136 -6.37 -10.54 -7.62
C LEU A 136 -7.64 -11.19 -8.16
N TYR A 137 -8.80 -10.81 -7.64
CA TYR A 137 -10.11 -11.25 -8.09
C TYR A 137 -10.89 -10.06 -8.65
N ASP A 138 -11.42 -10.21 -9.85
CA ASP A 138 -12.33 -9.22 -10.43
C ASP A 138 -13.77 -9.49 -9.98
N LEU A 139 -14.32 -8.60 -9.16
CA LEU A 139 -15.66 -8.70 -8.58
C LEU A 139 -16.62 -7.62 -9.14
N GLY A 140 -16.49 -7.26 -10.43
CA GLY A 140 -17.43 -6.36 -11.12
C GLY A 140 -17.07 -4.89 -10.99
N ASN A 141 -17.49 -4.18 -9.94
CA ASN A 141 -17.04 -2.80 -9.66
C ASN A 141 -15.94 -2.72 -8.58
N CYS A 142 -15.54 -3.87 -8.04
CA CYS A 142 -14.50 -3.98 -7.02
C CYS A 142 -13.39 -4.93 -7.49
N VAL A 143 -12.17 -4.73 -7.03
CA VAL A 143 -11.07 -5.69 -7.11
C VAL A 143 -10.79 -6.18 -5.71
N ALA A 144 -10.82 -7.48 -5.51
CA ALA A 144 -10.33 -8.08 -4.28
C ALA A 144 -8.90 -8.56 -4.45
N GLU A 145 -8.11 -8.44 -3.39
CA GLU A 145 -6.76 -8.97 -3.28
C GLU A 145 -6.73 -9.95 -2.12
N PHE A 146 -6.18 -11.15 -2.34
CA PHE A 146 -5.63 -11.98 -1.27
C PHE A 146 -4.11 -11.97 -1.42
N CYS A 147 -3.38 -11.79 -0.32
CA CYS A 147 -1.93 -11.75 -0.31
C CYS A 147 -1.38 -12.53 0.86
N GLU A 148 -0.44 -13.44 0.59
CA GLU A 148 0.45 -14.00 1.60
C GLU A 148 1.66 -13.08 1.74
N LEU A 149 2.05 -12.79 2.98
CA LEU A 149 3.17 -11.94 3.33
C LEU A 149 4.23 -12.71 4.09
N GLN A 150 5.49 -12.38 3.81
CA GLN A 150 6.63 -12.73 4.64
C GLN A 150 7.39 -11.45 5.02
N ILE A 151 7.57 -11.22 6.33
CA ILE A 151 8.27 -10.07 6.89
C ILE A 151 9.29 -10.55 7.94
N GLY A 152 10.56 -10.67 7.55
CA GLY A 152 11.53 -11.40 8.36
C GLY A 152 11.14 -12.87 8.42
N ASP A 153 11.03 -13.42 9.63
CA ASP A 153 10.56 -14.81 9.84
C ASP A 153 9.04 -14.94 9.97
N ASP A 154 8.32 -13.82 10.13
CA ASP A 154 6.88 -13.83 10.31
C ASP A 154 6.13 -14.00 8.99
N LYS A 155 5.13 -14.89 9.03
CA LYS A 155 4.15 -15.11 7.97
C LYS A 155 2.79 -14.62 8.41
N LEU A 156 2.08 -13.98 7.51
CA LEU A 156 0.70 -13.57 7.71
C LEU A 156 0.00 -13.40 6.36
N GLN A 157 -1.29 -13.15 6.40
CA GLN A 157 -2.12 -12.95 5.22
C GLN A 157 -2.78 -11.58 5.28
N THR A 158 -3.11 -11.05 4.10
CA THR A 158 -3.94 -9.85 3.98
C THR A 158 -5.00 -10.04 2.92
N VAL A 159 -6.16 -9.46 3.17
CA VAL A 159 -7.17 -9.23 2.14
C VAL A 159 -7.36 -7.75 1.93
N ALA A 160 -7.66 -7.36 0.70
CA ALA A 160 -8.07 -5.99 0.40
C ALA A 160 -9.21 -5.96 -0.61
N LEU A 161 -9.99 -4.88 -0.56
CA LEU A 161 -11.00 -4.53 -1.54
C LEU A 161 -10.72 -3.11 -2.02
N GLU A 162 -10.53 -2.95 -3.33
CA GLU A 162 -10.35 -1.66 -3.99
C GLU A 162 -11.53 -1.35 -4.91
N SER A 163 -12.04 -0.12 -4.88
CA SER A 163 -13.07 0.36 -5.82
C SER A 163 -13.01 1.87 -6.04
N LEU A 164 -13.53 2.33 -7.18
CA LEU A 164 -13.85 3.75 -7.40
C LEU A 164 -15.20 4.14 -6.77
N ASP A 165 -16.02 3.14 -6.43
CA ASP A 165 -17.35 3.28 -5.87
C ASP A 165 -17.37 2.71 -4.44
N ALA A 166 -17.57 3.60 -3.46
CA ALA A 166 -17.63 3.22 -2.05
C ALA A 166 -18.80 2.29 -1.75
N GLU A 167 -19.97 2.48 -2.36
CA GLU A 167 -21.14 1.63 -2.12
C GLU A 167 -20.91 0.22 -2.65
N ALA A 168 -20.27 0.10 -3.82
CA ALA A 168 -19.87 -1.20 -4.36
C ALA A 168 -18.88 -1.93 -3.43
N ALA A 169 -17.88 -1.22 -2.91
CA ALA A 169 -16.92 -1.80 -1.96
C ALA A 169 -17.59 -2.24 -0.65
N LEU A 170 -18.45 -1.41 -0.06
CA LEU A 170 -19.20 -1.75 1.16
C LEU A 170 -20.15 -2.95 0.93
N SER A 171 -20.79 -3.04 -0.24
CA SER A 171 -21.63 -4.19 -0.60
C SER A 171 -20.83 -5.49 -0.63
N VAL A 172 -19.64 -5.47 -1.23
CA VAL A 172 -18.76 -6.65 -1.29
C VAL A 172 -18.27 -7.03 0.12
N LEU A 173 -17.86 -6.06 0.94
CA LEU A 173 -17.45 -6.30 2.33
C LEU A 173 -18.49 -7.09 3.12
N ASN A 174 -19.75 -6.68 3.04
CA ASN A 174 -20.85 -7.39 3.70
C ASN A 174 -21.01 -8.82 3.17
N LYS A 175 -20.93 -9.03 1.84
CA LYS A 175 -21.05 -10.36 1.22
C LYS A 175 -19.93 -11.32 1.65
N VAL A 176 -18.74 -10.81 1.93
CA VAL A 176 -17.58 -11.62 2.32
C VAL A 176 -17.38 -11.73 3.83
N GLY A 177 -18.34 -11.25 4.62
CA GLY A 177 -18.32 -11.35 6.09
C GLY A 177 -17.37 -10.38 6.78
N LEU A 178 -17.00 -9.28 6.11
CA LEU A 178 -16.10 -8.23 6.64
C LEU A 178 -16.82 -6.93 7.01
N GLY A 179 -18.16 -6.94 7.06
CA GLY A 179 -18.98 -5.75 7.35
C GLY A 179 -18.77 -5.13 8.74
N GLU A 180 -18.14 -5.85 9.66
CA GLU A 180 -17.81 -5.37 11.01
C GLU A 180 -16.30 -5.36 11.30
N ALA A 181 -15.48 -5.71 10.30
CA ALA A 181 -14.04 -5.75 10.45
C ALA A 181 -13.45 -4.33 10.50
N GLN A 182 -12.33 -4.17 11.20
CA GLN A 182 -11.58 -2.92 11.21
C GLN A 182 -10.68 -2.85 9.99
N ASN A 183 -10.70 -1.71 9.31
CA ASN A 183 -9.76 -1.41 8.25
C ASN A 183 -8.39 -1.07 8.86
N GLU A 184 -7.32 -1.62 8.30
CA GLU A 184 -5.94 -1.29 8.67
C GLU A 184 -5.12 -1.11 7.39
N SER A 185 -4.51 0.05 7.23
CA SER A 185 -3.62 0.32 6.11
C SER A 185 -2.25 -0.33 6.31
N TYR A 186 -1.46 -0.50 5.24
CA TYR A 186 -0.06 -0.90 5.38
C TYR A 186 0.76 0.11 6.18
N ALA A 187 0.40 1.40 6.15
CA ALA A 187 1.11 2.42 6.92
C ALA A 187 0.93 2.15 8.42
N GLU A 188 -0.31 1.95 8.87
CA GLU A 188 -0.63 1.64 10.27
C GLU A 188 -0.04 0.31 10.72
N PHE A 189 -0.26 -0.75 9.93
CA PHE A 189 0.23 -2.09 10.26
C PHE A 189 1.75 -2.11 10.44
N LEU A 190 2.50 -1.53 9.49
CA LEU A 190 3.95 -1.55 9.53
C LEU A 190 4.52 -0.57 10.56
N GLN A 191 3.88 0.59 10.78
CA GLN A 191 4.28 1.50 11.85
C GLN A 191 4.18 0.79 13.19
N ARG A 192 3.02 0.23 13.55
CA ARG A 192 2.81 -0.52 14.80
C ARG A 192 3.80 -1.68 15.01
N ARG A 193 4.27 -2.30 13.93
CA ARG A 193 5.21 -3.42 13.97
C ARG A 193 6.66 -2.99 14.20
N LEU A 194 7.07 -1.83 13.67
CA LEU A 194 8.47 -1.39 13.69
C LEU A 194 8.79 -0.45 14.84
N PHE A 195 7.77 0.09 15.50
CA PHE A 195 7.87 1.28 16.31
C PHE A 195 7.02 1.21 17.58
#